data_AF-A0A960TRS8-F1
#
_entry.id   AF-A0A960TRS8-F1
#
_cell.length_a   1.000
_cell.length_b   1.000
_cell.length_c   1.000
_cell.angle_alpha   90.00
_cell.angle_beta   90.00
_cell.angle_gamma   90.00
#
_symmetry.space_group_name_H-M   'P 1'
#
loop_
_entity.id
_entity.type
_entity.pdbx_description
1 polymer ?
#
loop_
_entity_poly.entity_id
_entity_poly.type
_entity_poly.pdbx_seq_one_letter_code
_entity_poly.pdbx_strand_id
1 'polypeptide(L)'
;MNRFDDVLRATATRLALPQPARLRVLLELSADLDDLYDAYRARGCDDAEAKRRAVESLDLSPEALTGLGDVHHGALRRLLDRAAPESLVRWERTLLGVTGLLAAALAVAAADGRAVVRAAGPWAWPALALGALALLLFLGKAYQLQLKQDHHPRRLRRGLSLLQAVALALPCLGVLGGWYQAWRLSVDPATAARPLAAVLLDWGVAASALVTITWTLGLLAALAWFFLSGRVGRIERDEAAFLLER
;
A
#
# COMPACT_ATOMS: atom_id res chain seq x y z
N MET A 1 34.90 -8.88 5.95
CA MET A 1 34.13 -10.15 5.96
C MET A 1 33.58 -10.30 7.35
N ASN A 2 32.29 -10.61 7.48
CA ASN A 2 31.69 -10.78 8.80
C ASN A 2 32.22 -12.10 9.38
N ARG A 3 32.68 -12.08 10.63
CA ARG A 3 33.25 -13.26 11.31
C ARG A 3 32.25 -14.42 11.43
N PHE A 4 30.95 -14.14 11.28
CA PHE A 4 29.85 -15.09 11.29
C PHE A 4 29.26 -15.40 9.91
N ASP A 5 29.92 -15.02 8.81
CA ASP A 5 29.40 -15.20 7.44
C ASP A 5 28.93 -16.63 7.14
N ASP A 6 29.65 -17.65 7.62
CA ASP A 6 29.30 -19.06 7.39
C ASP A 6 28.03 -19.46 8.16
N VAL A 7 27.90 -18.98 9.40
CA VAL A 7 26.73 -19.24 10.26
C VAL A 7 25.51 -18.52 9.68
N LEU A 8 25.65 -17.25 9.29
CA LEU A 8 24.58 -16.48 8.69
C LEU A 8 24.13 -17.06 7.35
N ARG A 9 25.04 -17.56 6.52
CA ARG A 9 24.69 -18.27 5.27
C ARG A 9 23.94 -19.58 5.56
N ALA A 10 24.41 -20.38 6.51
CA ALA A 10 23.74 -21.61 6.91
C ALA A 10 22.36 -21.35 7.53
N THR A 11 22.20 -20.26 8.28
CA THR A 11 20.90 -19.85 8.82
C THR A 11 19.99 -19.31 7.72
N ALA A 12 20.51 -18.54 6.76
CA ALA A 12 19.74 -17.99 5.66
C ALA A 12 19.07 -19.05 4.78
N THR A 13 19.71 -20.22 4.59
CA THR A 13 19.14 -21.35 3.85
C THR A 13 18.07 -22.09 4.64
N ARG A 14 18.15 -22.10 5.97
CA ARG A 14 17.18 -22.73 6.88
C ARG A 14 15.99 -21.82 7.21
N LEU A 15 16.18 -20.50 7.14
CA LEU A 15 15.15 -19.52 7.46
C LEU A 15 14.14 -19.43 6.31
N ALA A 16 12.95 -20.03 6.49
CA ALA A 16 11.86 -20.04 5.53
C ALA A 16 11.09 -18.70 5.48
N LEU A 17 11.82 -17.58 5.40
CA LEU A 17 11.25 -16.24 5.34
C LEU A 17 11.39 -15.63 3.93
N PRO A 18 10.35 -14.95 3.42
CA PRO A 18 10.45 -14.19 2.19
C PRO A 18 11.32 -12.95 2.39
N GLN A 19 11.99 -12.51 1.32
CA GLN A 19 12.61 -11.18 1.32
C GLN A 19 11.51 -10.08 1.37
N PRO A 20 11.73 -8.95 2.06
CA PRO A 20 12.96 -8.52 2.75
C PRO A 20 13.06 -8.96 4.21
N ALA A 21 12.07 -9.68 4.74
CA ALA A 21 12.02 -10.07 6.16
C ALA A 21 13.21 -10.95 6.55
N ARG A 22 13.59 -11.89 5.67
CA ARG A 22 14.79 -12.72 5.86
C ARG A 22 16.05 -11.89 6.05
N LEU A 23 16.29 -10.90 5.18
CA LEU A 23 17.46 -10.03 5.29
C LEU A 23 17.47 -9.26 6.62
N ARG A 24 16.31 -8.73 7.03
CA ARG A 24 16.20 -8.01 8.30
C ARG A 24 16.55 -8.89 9.50
N VAL A 25 16.00 -10.11 9.55
CA VAL A 25 16.31 -11.07 10.60
C VAL A 25 17.80 -11.43 10.59
N LEU A 26 18.41 -11.66 9.42
CA LEU A 26 19.83 -11.97 9.35
C LEU A 26 20.72 -10.82 9.83
N LEU A 27 20.31 -9.57 9.63
CA LEU A 27 21.02 -8.39 10.14
C LEU A 27 20.86 -8.25 11.66
N GLU A 28 19.68 -8.52 12.20
CA GLU A 28 19.45 -8.54 13.65
C GLU A 28 20.26 -9.67 14.32
N LEU A 29 20.23 -10.89 13.76
CA LEU A 29 21.06 -12.02 14.22
C LEU A 29 22.56 -11.72 14.13
N SER A 30 23.00 -11.02 13.09
CA SER A 30 24.39 -10.58 12.95
C SER A 30 24.81 -9.66 14.09
N ALA A 31 23.97 -8.67 14.42
CA ALA A 31 24.25 -7.75 15.51
C ALA A 31 24.30 -8.48 16.86
N ASP A 32 23.32 -9.36 17.12
CA ASP A 32 23.27 -10.14 18.36
C ASP A 32 24.49 -11.07 18.53
N LEU A 33 24.97 -11.67 17.42
CA LEU A 33 26.17 -12.50 17.44
C LEU A 33 27.45 -11.69 17.73
N ASP A 34 27.56 -10.49 17.16
CA ASP A 34 28.68 -9.59 17.43
C ASP A 34 28.67 -9.12 18.89
N ASP A 35 27.50 -8.74 19.43
CA ASP A 35 27.34 -8.32 20.82
C ASP A 35 27.69 -9.46 21.81
N LEU A 36 27.22 -10.68 21.55
CA LEU A 36 27.56 -11.85 22.38
C LEU A 36 29.04 -12.18 22.30
N TYR A 37 29.64 -12.10 21.12
CA TYR A 37 31.07 -12.33 20.96
C TYR A 37 31.88 -11.32 21.75
N ASP A 38 31.57 -10.02 21.65
CA ASP A 38 32.28 -8.97 22.37
C ASP A 38 32.13 -9.17 23.89
N ALA A 39 30.95 -9.59 24.35
CA ALA A 39 30.71 -9.96 25.74
C ALA A 39 31.57 -11.15 26.21
N TYR A 40 31.76 -12.19 25.38
CA TYR A 40 32.63 -13.32 25.71
C TYR A 40 34.12 -12.96 25.66
N ARG A 41 34.54 -12.09 24.72
CA ARG A 41 35.91 -11.55 24.68
C ARG A 41 36.22 -10.75 25.93
N ALA A 42 35.29 -9.91 26.40
CA ALA A 42 35.44 -9.15 27.64
C ALA A 42 35.58 -10.05 28.89
N ARG A 43 35.06 -11.29 28.84
CA ARG A 43 35.21 -12.31 29.88
C ARG A 43 36.51 -13.12 29.78
N GLY A 44 37.38 -12.80 28.83
CA GLY A 44 38.67 -13.46 28.65
C GLY A 44 38.66 -14.73 27.80
N CYS A 45 37.54 -15.05 27.12
CA CYS A 45 37.55 -16.11 26.11
C CYS A 45 38.46 -15.73 24.95
N ASP A 46 39.19 -16.70 24.38
CA ASP A 46 39.90 -16.49 23.12
C ASP A 46 38.92 -16.28 21.94
N ASP A 47 39.43 -15.92 20.76
CA ASP A 47 38.61 -15.60 19.58
C ASP A 47 37.71 -16.78 19.15
N ALA A 48 38.28 -17.99 19.10
CA ALA A 48 37.57 -19.18 18.64
C ALA A 48 36.51 -19.63 19.66
N GLU A 49 36.83 -19.56 20.95
CA GLU A 49 35.95 -19.84 22.07
C GLU A 49 34.78 -18.84 22.12
N ALA A 50 35.08 -17.54 22.00
CA ALA A 50 34.05 -16.49 22.01
C ALA A 50 33.09 -16.64 20.84
N LYS A 51 33.61 -16.92 19.64
CA LYS A 51 32.80 -17.20 18.46
C LYS A 51 31.90 -18.41 18.66
N ARG A 52 32.44 -19.51 19.19
CA ARG A 52 31.67 -20.74 19.43
C ARG A 52 30.56 -20.51 20.45
N ARG A 53 30.87 -19.86 21.58
CA ARG A 53 29.88 -19.57 22.63
C ARG A 53 28.80 -18.59 22.20
N ALA A 54 29.13 -17.60 21.37
CA ALA A 54 28.14 -16.68 20.82
C ALA A 54 27.09 -17.44 19.98
N VAL A 55 27.55 -18.36 19.11
CA VAL A 55 26.66 -19.20 18.29
C VAL A 55 25.83 -20.16 19.15
N GLU A 56 26.43 -20.79 20.16
CA GLU A 56 25.74 -21.69 21.09
C GLU A 56 24.66 -20.95 21.91
N SER A 57 24.90 -19.68 22.28
CA SER A 57 23.99 -18.90 23.12
C SER A 57 22.74 -18.41 22.39
N LEU A 58 22.80 -18.26 21.08
CA LEU A 58 21.69 -17.74 20.28
C LEU A 58 20.64 -18.82 19.94
N ASP A 59 20.91 -20.09 20.27
CA ASP A 59 20.08 -21.26 19.97
C ASP A 59 19.48 -21.25 18.55
N LEU A 60 20.33 -21.44 17.53
CA LEU A 60 19.92 -21.51 16.12
C LEU A 60 19.35 -22.88 15.74
N SER A 61 18.65 -23.54 16.66
CA SER A 61 17.95 -24.80 16.43
C SER A 61 16.83 -24.64 15.41
N PRO A 62 16.44 -25.70 14.66
CA PRO A 62 15.35 -25.64 13.69
C PRO A 62 14.04 -25.14 14.31
N GLU A 63 13.76 -25.52 15.55
CA GLU A 63 12.59 -25.14 16.32
C GLU A 63 12.60 -23.64 16.63
N ALA A 64 13.74 -23.11 17.09
CA ALA A 64 13.90 -21.67 17.35
C ALA A 64 13.75 -20.84 16.07
N LEU A 65 14.35 -21.27 14.96
CA LEU A 65 14.22 -20.58 13.66
C LEU A 65 12.77 -20.57 13.15
N THR A 66 12.02 -21.65 13.40
CA THR A 66 10.59 -21.72 13.06
C THR A 66 9.78 -20.75 13.92
N GLY A 67 10.02 -20.73 15.23
CA GLY A 67 9.37 -19.79 16.15
C GLY A 67 9.70 -18.33 15.84
N LEU A 68 10.93 -18.04 15.43
CA LEU A 68 11.35 -16.70 15.01
C LEU A 68 10.57 -16.23 13.77
N GLY A 69 10.35 -17.15 12.83
CA GLY A 69 9.48 -16.91 11.68
C GLY A 69 8.07 -16.54 12.10
N ASP A 70 7.46 -17.33 12.99
CA ASP A 70 6.09 -17.12 13.48
C ASP A 70 5.89 -15.74 14.12
N VAL A 71 6.86 -15.25 14.90
CA VAL A 71 6.80 -13.92 15.50
C VAL A 71 6.84 -12.81 14.44
N HIS A 72 7.64 -12.99 13.39
CA HIS A 72 7.82 -12.00 12.32
C HIS A 72 6.69 -11.98 11.28
N HIS A 73 5.85 -13.02 11.22
CA HIS A 73 4.60 -12.95 10.47
C HIS A 73 3.57 -12.13 11.25
N GLY A 74 3.38 -10.86 10.84
CA GLY A 74 2.30 -10.01 11.37
C GLY A 74 0.94 -10.70 11.26
N ALA A 75 0.01 -10.43 12.18
CA ALA A 75 -1.28 -11.10 12.28
C ALA A 75 -2.06 -11.14 10.95
N LEU A 76 -1.96 -10.06 10.16
CA LEU A 76 -2.54 -9.96 8.83
C LEU A 76 -1.95 -10.96 7.83
N ARG A 77 -0.63 -11.21 7.91
CA ARG A 77 0.08 -12.14 7.03
C ARG A 77 -0.19 -13.59 7.39
N ARG A 78 -0.33 -13.92 8.68
CA ARG A 78 -0.83 -15.26 9.10
C ARG A 78 -2.24 -15.54 8.58
N LEU A 79 -3.07 -14.51 8.51
CA LEU A 79 -4.41 -14.58 7.92
C LEU A 79 -4.37 -14.78 6.41
N LEU A 80 -3.45 -14.08 5.72
CA LEU A 80 -3.27 -14.18 4.27
C LEU A 80 -2.57 -15.48 3.83
N ASP A 81 -1.59 -15.97 4.59
CA ASP A 81 -0.84 -17.20 4.27
C ASP A 81 -1.71 -18.47 4.48
N ARG A 82 -2.76 -18.39 5.32
CA ARG A 82 -3.81 -19.43 5.40
C ARG A 82 -4.70 -19.47 4.16
N ALA A 83 -4.78 -18.39 3.39
CA ALA A 83 -5.49 -18.39 2.13
C ALA A 83 -4.56 -18.97 1.05
N ALA A 84 -4.94 -20.11 0.45
CA ALA A 84 -4.15 -20.76 -0.58
C ALA A 84 -3.69 -19.75 -1.67
N PRO A 85 -2.47 -19.84 -2.21
CA PRO A 85 -1.96 -18.90 -3.22
C PRO A 85 -2.91 -18.72 -4.42
N GLU A 86 -3.59 -19.79 -4.82
CA GLU A 86 -4.62 -19.79 -5.86
C GLU A 86 -5.86 -18.98 -5.48
N SER A 87 -6.21 -18.96 -4.19
CA SER A 87 -7.33 -18.18 -3.66
C SER A 87 -7.01 -16.68 -3.68
N LEU A 88 -5.76 -16.27 -3.44
CA LEU A 88 -5.36 -14.86 -3.53
C LEU A 88 -5.53 -14.31 -4.95
N VAL A 89 -5.17 -15.08 -5.98
CA VAL A 89 -5.40 -14.69 -7.38
C VAL A 89 -6.89 -14.60 -7.72
N ARG A 90 -7.71 -15.52 -7.19
CA ARG A 90 -9.18 -15.43 -7.33
C ARG A 90 -9.74 -14.22 -6.60
N TRP A 91 -9.33 -13.96 -5.36
CA TRP A 91 -9.75 -12.79 -4.59
C TRP A 91 -9.33 -11.49 -5.25
N GLU A 92 -8.11 -11.42 -5.81
CA GLU A 92 -7.65 -10.25 -6.57
C GLU A 92 -8.54 -10.01 -7.80
N ARG A 93 -8.88 -11.06 -8.56
CA ARG A 93 -9.80 -10.98 -9.71
C ARG A 93 -11.23 -10.66 -9.30
N THR A 94 -11.73 -11.22 -8.20
CA THR A 94 -13.06 -10.96 -7.66
C THR A 94 -13.16 -9.53 -7.14
N LEU A 95 -12.16 -9.03 -6.41
CA LEU A 95 -12.12 -7.62 -6.00
C LEU A 95 -11.99 -6.69 -7.19
N LEU A 96 -11.19 -7.02 -8.21
CA LEU A 96 -11.13 -6.28 -9.47
C LEU A 96 -12.50 -6.24 -10.16
N GLY A 97 -13.15 -7.38 -10.26
CA GLY A 97 -14.48 -7.53 -10.84
C GLY A 97 -15.50 -6.70 -10.07
N VAL A 98 -15.57 -6.85 -8.74
CA VAL A 98 -16.47 -6.09 -7.86
C VAL A 98 -16.17 -4.61 -7.94
N THR A 99 -14.90 -4.19 -7.91
CA THR A 99 -14.51 -2.78 -8.03
C THR A 99 -14.91 -2.20 -9.37
N GLY A 100 -14.63 -2.92 -10.47
CA GLY A 100 -15.01 -2.52 -11.82
C GLY A 100 -16.53 -2.46 -11.99
N LEU A 101 -17.26 -3.40 -11.39
CA LEU A 101 -18.71 -3.43 -11.40
C LEU A 101 -19.31 -2.30 -10.56
N LEU A 102 -18.72 -1.98 -9.40
CA LEU A 102 -19.10 -0.83 -8.58
C LEU A 102 -18.82 0.47 -9.32
N ALA A 103 -17.65 0.60 -9.94
CA ALA A 103 -17.27 1.76 -10.75
C ALA A 103 -18.23 1.95 -11.92
N ALA A 104 -18.57 0.87 -12.62
CA ALA A 104 -19.53 0.87 -13.72
C ALA A 104 -20.94 1.21 -13.24
N ALA A 105 -21.40 0.63 -12.13
CA ALA A 105 -22.69 0.95 -11.53
C ALA A 105 -22.76 2.42 -11.08
N LEU A 106 -21.69 2.94 -10.49
CA LEU A 106 -21.56 4.35 -10.13
C LEU A 106 -21.48 5.26 -11.35
N ALA A 107 -20.80 4.85 -12.42
CA ALA A 107 -20.75 5.60 -13.68
C ALA A 107 -22.11 5.60 -14.40
N VAL A 108 -22.87 4.51 -14.35
CA VAL A 108 -24.23 4.41 -14.89
C VAL A 108 -25.22 5.20 -14.04
N ALA A 109 -25.11 5.15 -12.71
CA ALA A 109 -25.88 6.03 -11.81
C ALA A 109 -25.52 7.51 -12.04
N ALA A 110 -24.26 7.80 -12.37
CA ALA A 110 -23.79 9.11 -12.78
C ALA A 110 -24.10 9.46 -14.26
N ALA A 111 -24.68 8.56 -15.06
CA ALA A 111 -25.15 8.88 -16.41
C ALA A 111 -26.46 9.70 -16.37
N ASP A 112 -27.20 9.64 -15.26
CA ASP A 112 -28.20 10.65 -14.85
C ASP A 112 -27.56 11.83 -14.06
N GLY A 113 -26.24 11.77 -13.88
CA GLY A 113 -25.40 12.55 -12.96
C GLY A 113 -25.19 14.01 -13.33
N ARG A 114 -25.90 14.52 -14.35
CA ARG A 114 -26.04 15.97 -14.53
C ARG A 114 -26.62 16.62 -13.29
N ALA A 115 -27.51 15.94 -12.55
CA ALA A 115 -28.05 16.46 -11.30
C ALA A 115 -27.00 16.50 -10.19
N VAL A 116 -26.24 15.41 -9.98
CA VAL A 116 -25.21 15.31 -8.94
C VAL A 116 -24.06 16.27 -9.19
N VAL A 117 -23.58 16.37 -10.43
CA VAL A 117 -22.50 17.31 -10.81
C VAL A 117 -22.97 18.76 -10.67
N ARG A 118 -24.22 19.07 -11.05
CA ARG A 118 -24.79 20.41 -10.82
C ARG A 118 -24.94 20.72 -9.33
N ALA A 119 -25.39 19.76 -8.53
CA ALA A 119 -25.55 19.91 -7.08
C ALA A 119 -24.20 20.13 -6.36
N ALA A 120 -23.15 19.38 -6.75
CA ALA A 120 -21.81 19.53 -6.19
C ALA A 120 -21.15 20.89 -6.52
N GLY A 121 -21.67 21.61 -7.53
CA GLY A 121 -21.24 22.95 -7.88
C GLY A 121 -19.84 23.00 -8.52
N PRO A 122 -19.16 24.15 -8.48
CA PRO A 122 -17.87 24.36 -9.15
C PRO A 122 -16.75 23.40 -8.71
N TRP A 123 -16.82 22.91 -7.46
CA TRP A 123 -15.83 21.98 -6.90
C TRP A 123 -15.90 20.57 -7.51
N ALA A 124 -16.96 20.24 -8.25
CA ALA A 124 -17.03 19.01 -9.02
C ALA A 124 -15.95 18.97 -10.12
N TRP A 125 -15.61 20.10 -10.74
CA TRP A 125 -14.67 20.13 -11.87
C TRP A 125 -13.24 19.75 -11.48
N PRO A 126 -12.63 20.32 -10.42
CA PRO A 126 -11.32 19.84 -9.95
C PRO A 126 -11.33 18.36 -9.54
N ALA A 127 -12.41 17.88 -8.93
CA ALA A 127 -12.53 16.47 -8.54
C ALA A 127 -12.56 15.55 -9.77
N LEU A 128 -13.34 15.92 -10.80
CA LEU A 128 -13.39 15.19 -12.07
C LEU A 128 -12.05 15.24 -12.81
N ALA A 129 -11.35 16.37 -12.79
CA ALA A 129 -10.02 16.50 -13.40
C ALA A 129 -8.99 15.59 -12.72
N LEU A 130 -9.00 15.53 -11.38
CA LEU A 130 -8.16 14.59 -10.62
C LEU A 130 -8.54 13.13 -10.89
N GLY A 131 -9.84 12.82 -10.99
CA GLY A 131 -10.32 11.49 -11.38
C GLY A 131 -9.85 11.08 -12.77
N ALA A 132 -9.91 11.98 -13.75
CA ALA A 132 -9.39 11.75 -15.10
C ALA A 132 -7.87 11.54 -15.10
N LEU A 133 -7.13 12.32 -14.31
CA LEU A 133 -5.69 12.12 -14.12
C LEU A 133 -5.38 10.74 -13.54
N ALA A 134 -6.10 10.32 -12.49
CA ALA A 134 -5.95 8.98 -11.91
C ALA A 134 -6.18 7.87 -12.94
N LEU A 135 -7.22 8.01 -13.77
CA LEU A 135 -7.52 7.07 -14.85
C LEU A 135 -6.39 7.01 -15.88
N LEU A 136 -5.87 8.16 -16.34
CA LEU A 136 -4.76 8.21 -17.29
C LEU A 136 -3.48 7.58 -16.72
N LEU A 137 -3.16 7.84 -15.45
CA LEU A 137 -2.03 7.22 -14.76
C LEU A 137 -2.21 5.69 -14.67
N PHE A 138 -3.40 5.24 -14.32
CA PHE A 138 -3.73 3.82 -14.28
C PHE A 138 -3.58 3.15 -15.65
N LEU A 139 -4.20 3.71 -16.69
CA LEU A 139 -4.14 3.16 -18.05
C LEU A 139 -2.71 3.15 -18.59
N GLY A 140 -1.97 4.25 -18.41
CA GLY A 140 -0.56 4.34 -18.81
C GLY A 140 0.29 3.27 -18.13
N LYS A 141 0.03 2.98 -16.85
CA LYS A 141 0.74 1.91 -16.13
C LYS A 141 0.28 0.51 -16.46
N ALA A 142 -1.01 0.29 -16.62
CA ALA A 142 -1.55 -0.98 -17.07
C ALA A 142 -0.96 -1.34 -18.45
N TYR A 143 -0.94 -0.38 -19.38
CA TYR A 143 -0.31 -0.55 -20.69
C TYR A 143 1.18 -0.88 -20.59
N GLN A 144 1.94 -0.13 -19.79
CA GLN A 144 3.37 -0.39 -19.60
C GLN A 144 3.63 -1.80 -19.05
N LEU A 145 2.83 -2.26 -18.07
CA LEU A 145 3.00 -3.55 -17.41
C LEU A 145 2.46 -4.75 -18.21
N GLN A 146 1.47 -4.54 -19.09
CA GLN A 146 0.81 -5.63 -19.81
C GLN A 146 1.30 -5.77 -21.26
N LEU A 147 1.40 -4.66 -21.99
CA LEU A 147 1.77 -4.68 -23.41
C LEU A 147 3.27 -4.51 -23.59
N LYS A 148 3.87 -3.51 -22.92
CA LYS A 148 5.27 -3.19 -23.17
C LYS A 148 6.26 -4.12 -22.45
N GLN A 149 5.85 -4.72 -21.34
CA GLN A 149 6.70 -5.61 -20.53
C GLN A 149 8.05 -4.96 -20.15
N ASP A 150 8.05 -3.62 -19.96
CA ASP A 150 9.24 -2.87 -19.53
C ASP A 150 9.46 -3.08 -18.03
N HIS A 151 10.29 -4.06 -17.65
CA HIS A 151 10.53 -4.44 -16.25
C HIS A 151 11.68 -3.67 -15.55
N HIS A 152 12.16 -2.55 -16.10
CA HIS A 152 13.22 -1.80 -15.42
C HIS A 152 12.77 -1.30 -14.02
N PRO A 153 13.50 -1.63 -12.92
CA PRO A 153 13.05 -1.41 -11.54
C PRO A 153 12.78 0.06 -11.21
N ARG A 154 13.60 0.99 -11.73
CA ARG A 154 13.37 2.44 -11.53
C ARG A 154 12.11 2.95 -12.23
N ARG A 155 11.70 2.34 -13.35
CA ARG A 155 10.52 2.75 -14.12
C ARG A 155 9.25 2.07 -13.64
N LEU A 156 9.35 0.90 -13.01
CA LEU A 156 8.23 0.16 -12.43
C LEU A 156 7.48 1.01 -11.39
N ARG A 157 8.19 1.57 -10.41
CA ARG A 157 7.58 2.37 -9.33
C ARG A 157 7.19 3.81 -9.71
N ARG A 158 7.80 4.38 -10.76
CA ARG A 158 7.57 5.77 -11.16
C ARG A 158 6.09 5.99 -11.52
N GLY A 159 5.41 6.91 -10.83
CA GLY A 159 4.00 7.25 -11.06
C GLY A 159 3.02 6.57 -10.11
N LEU A 160 3.41 5.51 -9.39
CA LEU A 160 2.56 4.90 -8.35
C LEU A 160 2.35 5.86 -7.17
N SER A 161 3.40 6.59 -6.76
CA SER A 161 3.29 7.59 -5.69
C SER A 161 2.34 8.74 -6.06
N LEU A 162 2.33 9.14 -7.34
CA LEU A 162 1.39 10.16 -7.82
C LEU A 162 -0.06 9.65 -7.79
N LEU A 163 -0.30 8.41 -8.22
CA LEU A 163 -1.63 7.81 -8.15
C LEU A 163 -2.13 7.69 -6.69
N GLN A 164 -1.24 7.33 -5.76
CA GLN A 164 -1.54 7.34 -4.32
C GLN A 164 -1.85 8.75 -3.81
N ALA A 165 -1.06 9.75 -4.21
CA ALA A 165 -1.30 11.15 -3.84
C ALA A 165 -2.67 11.63 -4.35
N VAL A 166 -3.05 11.30 -5.58
CA VAL A 166 -4.36 11.62 -6.14
C VAL A 166 -5.49 10.92 -5.36
N ALA A 167 -5.31 9.65 -5.00
CA ALA A 167 -6.29 8.90 -4.21
C ALA A 167 -6.55 9.54 -2.84
N LEU A 168 -5.53 10.10 -2.20
CA LEU A 168 -5.66 10.83 -0.93
C LEU A 168 -6.17 12.26 -1.11
N ALA A 169 -5.76 12.95 -2.18
CA ALA A 169 -6.15 14.33 -2.44
C ALA A 169 -7.65 14.46 -2.74
N LEU A 170 -8.26 13.46 -3.37
CA LEU A 170 -9.67 13.48 -3.74
C LEU A 170 -10.62 13.63 -2.53
N PRO A 171 -10.59 12.77 -1.49
CA PRO A 171 -11.39 12.97 -0.28
C PRO A 171 -11.12 14.31 0.42
N CYS A 172 -9.86 14.74 0.50
CA CYS A 172 -9.49 16.03 1.07
C CYS A 172 -10.15 17.19 0.31
N LEU A 173 -10.17 17.13 -1.02
CA LEU A 173 -10.84 18.11 -1.87
C LEU A 173 -12.36 18.17 -1.59
N GLY A 174 -12.99 17.02 -1.33
CA GLY A 174 -14.41 16.97 -0.95
C GLY A 174 -14.70 17.69 0.36
N VAL A 175 -13.88 17.46 1.39
CA VAL A 175 -14.00 18.13 2.69
C VAL A 175 -13.76 19.64 2.56
N LEU A 176 -12.68 20.04 1.86
CA LEU A 176 -12.35 21.45 1.64
C LEU A 176 -13.42 22.18 0.83
N GLY A 177 -13.95 21.54 -0.21
CA GLY A 177 -15.04 22.10 -1.02
C GLY A 177 -16.34 22.24 -0.23
N GLY A 178 -16.69 21.26 0.60
CA GLY A 178 -17.85 21.34 1.49
C GLY A 178 -17.74 22.46 2.54
N TRP A 179 -16.54 22.62 3.12
CA TRP A 179 -16.25 23.73 4.04
C TRP A 179 -16.32 25.10 3.35
N TYR A 180 -15.71 25.23 2.16
CA TYR A 180 -15.77 26.47 1.38
C TYR A 180 -17.20 26.87 1.04
N GLN A 181 -18.06 25.89 0.69
CA GLN A 181 -19.47 26.15 0.42
C GLN A 181 -20.22 26.65 1.66
N ALA A 182 -19.98 26.04 2.83
CA ALA A 182 -20.54 26.51 4.10
C ALA A 182 -20.11 27.95 4.41
N TRP A 183 -18.81 28.24 4.26
CA TRP A 183 -18.28 29.58 4.46
C TRP A 183 -18.90 30.60 3.50
N ARG A 184 -19.00 30.27 2.22
CA ARG A 184 -19.62 31.14 1.21
C ARG A 184 -21.08 31.47 1.56
N LEU A 185 -21.86 30.48 1.99
CA LEU A 185 -23.24 30.68 2.44
C LEU A 185 -23.35 31.51 3.72
N SER A 186 -22.32 31.51 4.58
CA SER A 186 -22.32 32.34 5.80
C SER A 186 -22.04 33.83 5.55
N VAL A 187 -21.41 34.16 4.42
CA VAL A 187 -20.98 35.54 4.08
C VAL A 187 -21.91 36.18 3.04
N ASP A 188 -22.71 35.39 2.32
CA ASP A 188 -23.62 35.92 1.29
C ASP A 188 -24.81 36.67 1.93
N PRO A 189 -25.00 37.97 1.65
CA PRO A 189 -26.11 38.73 2.20
C PRO A 189 -27.48 38.23 1.71
N ALA A 190 -27.55 37.59 0.54
CA ALA A 190 -28.80 37.02 0.02
C ALA A 190 -29.29 35.84 0.86
N THR A 191 -28.39 35.14 1.56
CA THR A 191 -28.75 34.05 2.48
C THR A 191 -29.32 34.54 3.81
N ALA A 192 -29.07 35.79 4.22
CA ALA A 192 -29.56 36.32 5.49
C ALA A 192 -31.09 36.41 5.58
N ALA A 193 -31.77 36.58 4.44
CA ALA A 193 -33.23 36.63 4.36
C ALA A 193 -33.90 35.24 4.27
N ARG A 194 -33.12 34.16 4.12
CA ARG A 194 -33.66 32.80 3.93
C ARG A 194 -33.80 32.08 5.28
N PRO A 195 -34.81 31.22 5.45
CA PRO A 195 -34.89 30.35 6.62
C PRO A 195 -33.65 29.46 6.75
N LEU A 196 -33.08 29.36 7.96
CA LEU A 196 -31.86 28.58 8.22
C LEU A 196 -31.98 27.12 7.73
N ALA A 197 -33.15 26.49 7.91
CA ALA A 197 -33.41 25.13 7.46
C ALA A 197 -33.25 24.96 5.94
N ALA A 198 -33.66 25.95 5.14
CA ALA A 198 -33.50 25.90 3.68
C ALA A 198 -32.02 26.04 3.27
N VAL A 199 -31.26 26.90 3.95
CA VAL A 199 -29.82 27.08 3.70
C VAL A 199 -29.04 25.80 4.06
N LEU A 200 -29.35 25.20 5.21
CA LEU A 200 -28.72 23.94 5.63
C LEU A 200 -29.05 22.78 4.70
N LEU A 201 -30.29 22.71 4.18
CA LEU A 201 -30.68 21.70 3.21
C LEU A 201 -29.91 21.86 1.89
N ASP A 202 -29.83 23.07 1.33
CA ASP A 202 -29.08 23.36 0.11
C ASP A 202 -27.60 22.99 0.26
N TRP A 203 -26.99 23.39 1.38
CA TRP A 203 -25.61 23.03 1.70
C TRP A 203 -25.46 21.52 1.84
N GLY A 204 -26.35 20.84 2.56
CA GLY A 204 -26.30 19.40 2.78
C GLY A 204 -26.38 18.61 1.47
N VAL A 205 -27.26 19.02 0.54
CA VAL A 205 -27.36 18.40 -0.79
C VAL A 205 -26.09 18.62 -1.61
N ALA A 206 -25.56 19.84 -1.62
CA ALA A 206 -24.34 20.14 -2.38
C ALA A 206 -23.09 19.46 -1.81
N ALA A 207 -22.93 19.47 -0.48
CA ALA A 207 -21.82 18.84 0.22
C ALA A 207 -21.87 17.31 0.10
N SER A 208 -23.04 16.69 0.26
CA SER A 208 -23.19 15.24 0.08
C SER A 208 -22.88 14.82 -1.36
N ALA A 209 -23.39 15.55 -2.37
CA ALA A 209 -23.06 15.28 -3.78
C ALA A 209 -21.55 15.36 -4.05
N LEU A 210 -20.87 16.39 -3.54
CA LEU A 210 -19.41 16.55 -3.71
C LEU A 210 -18.62 15.45 -2.99
N VAL A 211 -19.00 15.12 -1.75
CA VAL A 211 -18.39 14.03 -0.98
C VAL A 211 -18.55 12.70 -1.71
N THR A 212 -19.74 12.38 -2.21
CA THR A 212 -19.96 11.17 -3.02
C THR A 212 -19.03 11.11 -4.22
N ILE A 213 -18.95 12.18 -5.03
CA ILE A 213 -18.04 12.22 -6.20
C ILE A 213 -16.59 11.97 -5.79
N THR A 214 -16.09 12.75 -4.84
CA THR A 214 -14.69 12.73 -4.42
C THR A 214 -14.27 11.43 -3.75
N TRP A 215 -15.11 10.86 -2.87
CA TRP A 215 -14.83 9.59 -2.22
C TRP A 215 -14.91 8.41 -3.18
N THR A 216 -15.89 8.40 -4.08
CA THR A 216 -15.95 7.39 -5.14
C THR A 216 -14.69 7.43 -6.00
N LEU A 217 -14.31 8.59 -6.52
CA LEU A 217 -13.10 8.72 -7.35
C LEU A 217 -11.83 8.38 -6.55
N GLY A 218 -11.74 8.81 -5.29
CA GLY A 218 -10.61 8.51 -4.40
C GLY A 218 -10.47 7.01 -4.15
N LEU A 219 -11.59 6.32 -3.89
CA LEU A 219 -11.63 4.87 -3.70
C LEU A 219 -11.19 4.14 -4.98
N LEU A 220 -11.69 4.55 -6.15
CA LEU A 220 -11.29 3.95 -7.43
C LEU A 220 -9.79 4.15 -7.70
N ALA A 221 -9.25 5.35 -7.42
CA ALA A 221 -7.83 5.63 -7.54
C ALA A 221 -6.99 4.82 -6.55
N ALA A 222 -7.44 4.65 -5.30
CA ALA A 222 -6.79 3.83 -4.29
C ALA A 222 -6.75 2.34 -4.71
N LEU A 223 -7.84 1.82 -5.25
CA LEU A 223 -7.92 0.45 -5.74
C LEU A 223 -7.01 0.26 -6.96
N ALA A 224 -7.03 1.19 -7.92
CA ALA A 224 -6.10 1.20 -9.05
C ALA A 224 -4.63 1.18 -8.59
N TRP A 225 -4.28 2.00 -7.60
CA TRP A 225 -2.94 2.01 -7.00
C TRP A 225 -2.60 0.68 -6.33
N PHE A 226 -3.52 0.11 -5.55
CA PHE A 226 -3.32 -1.15 -4.85
C PHE A 226 -3.02 -2.30 -5.83
N PHE A 227 -3.80 -2.44 -6.91
CA PHE A 227 -3.58 -3.47 -7.92
C PHE A 227 -2.25 -3.30 -8.65
N LEU A 228 -1.92 -2.09 -9.09
CA LEU A 228 -0.65 -1.83 -9.77
C LEU A 228 0.55 -2.08 -8.84
N SER A 229 0.45 -1.69 -7.57
CA SER A 229 1.49 -1.92 -6.56
C SER A 229 1.70 -3.40 -6.29
N GLY A 230 0.62 -4.18 -6.15
CA GLY A 230 0.68 -5.63 -5.98
C GLY A 230 1.33 -6.32 -7.17
N ARG A 231 1.01 -5.88 -8.40
CA ARG A 231 1.64 -6.41 -9.62
C ARG A 231 3.12 -6.06 -9.73
N VAL A 232 3.49 -4.80 -9.48
CA VAL A 232 4.90 -4.38 -9.46
C VAL A 232 5.69 -5.18 -8.42
N GLY A 233 5.14 -5.37 -7.22
CA GLY A 233 5.80 -6.16 -6.18
C GLY A 233 5.91 -7.67 -6.48
N ARG A 234 5.11 -8.22 -7.40
CA ARG A 234 5.32 -9.59 -7.91
C ARG A 234 6.51 -9.62 -8.88
N ILE A 235 6.50 -8.72 -9.87
CA ILE A 235 7.59 -8.61 -10.86
C ILE A 235 8.94 -8.41 -10.16
N GLU A 236 9.01 -7.51 -9.17
CA GLU A 236 10.25 -7.28 -8.41
C GLU A 236 10.73 -8.53 -7.66
N ARG A 237 9.81 -9.38 -7.18
CA ARG A 237 10.15 -10.64 -6.50
C ARG A 237 10.63 -11.71 -7.49
N ASP A 238 9.97 -11.81 -8.63
CA ASP A 238 10.31 -12.78 -9.67
C ASP A 238 11.69 -12.45 -10.28
N GLU A 239 11.97 -11.18 -10.53
CA GLU A 239 13.31 -10.72 -10.96
C GLU A 239 14.38 -10.96 -9.90
N ALA A 240 14.08 -10.69 -8.62
CA ALA A 240 15.02 -10.94 -7.54
C ALA A 240 15.33 -12.44 -7.37
N ALA A 241 14.34 -13.32 -7.54
CA ALA A 241 14.55 -14.76 -7.52
C ALA A 241 15.45 -15.22 -8.68
N PHE A 242 15.18 -14.74 -9.89
CA PHE A 242 16.00 -15.06 -11.07
C PHE A 242 17.46 -14.64 -10.94
N LEU A 243 17.74 -13.50 -10.29
CA LEU A 243 19.11 -13.02 -10.06
C LEU A 243 19.87 -13.81 -9.00
N LEU A 244 19.17 -14.51 -8.08
CA LEU A 244 19.79 -15.33 -7.04
C LEU A 244 20.10 -16.75 -7.49
N GLU A 245 19.49 -17.21 -8.59
CA GLU A 245 19.73 -18.54 -9.18
C GLU A 245 20.93 -18.56 -10.16
N ARG A 246 21.52 -17.39 -10.46
CA ARG A 246 22.73 -17.23 -11.29
C ARG A 246 23.97 -17.00 -10.43
#